data_AF-A0A914QX14-F1
#
_entry.id   AF-A0A914QX14-F1
#
_cell.length_a   1.000
_cell.length_b   1.000
_cell.length_c   1.000
_cell.angle_alpha   90.00
_cell.angle_beta   90.00
_cell.angle_gamma   90.00
#
_symmetry.space_group_name_H-M   'P 1'
#
loop_
_entity.id
_entity.type
_entity.pdbx_description
1 polymer ?
#
loop_
_entity_poly.entity_id
_entity_poly.type
_entity_poly.pdbx_seq_one_letter_code
_entity_poly.pdbx_strand_id
1 'polypeptide(L)'
;MKNWPFKVVSSVDGDPKVEVKYKYNTKEFFPEEILARLIKYLKEIAEIFLHQSVADAVITVPAYYNFSQRQSIIDAAVLADLNILRLIIPSTAAAIAYGIYIVDTAEKNVLVFDFGGGTLNVSEVEILNGVYERKHHKDITLDSGALCRLRTACERAKRRLSYFAQTNIEIDSLFEGIDFYTAITRARFEELSADIFRDIIDCIGKAVVYGTSLFGALLSDHKSEVIEDFLLLDITPISFGIEAAGGTMTPIVKRNATVPTKTSVILTTSIDNQENATIKVYQGESEMAKDNYLLDKFEFCDIPPAPQGAPRIEVIFELDVYDHLVVTAQDKLTDNW
;
A
#
# COMPACT_ATOMS: atom_id res chain seq x y z
N MET A 1 -10.68 -15.90 7.23
CA MET A 1 -9.43 -16.34 7.90
C MET A 1 -9.44 -17.86 8.09
N LYS A 2 -9.09 -18.67 7.07
CA LYS A 2 -9.09 -20.15 7.15
C LYS A 2 -7.76 -20.81 6.78
N ASN A 3 -6.73 -20.02 6.46
CA ASN A 3 -5.51 -20.53 5.81
C ASN A 3 -4.23 -20.30 6.63
N TRP A 4 -4.31 -19.74 7.83
CA TRP A 4 -3.13 -19.51 8.68
C TRP A 4 -2.96 -20.64 9.71
N PRO A 5 -1.73 -21.10 9.94
CA PRO A 5 -1.45 -22.16 10.91
C PRO A 5 -1.52 -21.68 12.38
N PHE A 6 -1.65 -20.37 12.60
CA PHE A 6 -1.74 -19.75 13.92
C PHE A 6 -3.16 -19.20 14.18
N LYS A 7 -3.52 -19.11 15.46
CA LYS A 7 -4.83 -18.63 15.90
C LYS A 7 -4.83 -17.10 15.99
N VAL A 8 -5.88 -16.50 15.46
CA VAL A 8 -6.16 -15.06 15.61
C VAL A 8 -7.35 -14.90 16.54
N VAL A 9 -7.20 -14.06 17.55
CA VAL A 9 -8.24 -13.69 18.53
C VAL A 9 -8.51 -12.19 18.43
N SER A 10 -9.67 -11.76 18.90
CA SER A 10 -10.02 -10.33 18.96
C SER A 10 -9.63 -9.77 20.33
N SER A 11 -9.07 -8.57 20.35
CA SER A 11 -8.92 -7.76 21.55
C SER A 11 -10.29 -7.30 22.06
N VAL A 12 -10.30 -6.67 23.24
CA VAL A 12 -11.51 -6.04 23.82
C VAL A 12 -12.07 -4.95 22.90
N ASP A 13 -11.19 -4.25 22.19
CA ASP A 13 -11.52 -3.13 21.31
C ASP A 13 -11.82 -3.58 19.86
N GLY A 14 -11.69 -4.89 19.57
CA GLY A 14 -11.97 -5.47 18.26
C GLY A 14 -10.72 -5.73 17.39
N ASP A 15 -9.55 -5.30 17.83
CA ASP A 15 -8.30 -5.44 17.09
C ASP A 15 -7.77 -6.88 17.09
N PRO A 16 -7.18 -7.35 15.97
CA PRO A 16 -6.69 -8.71 15.88
C PRO A 16 -5.42 -8.91 16.72
N LYS A 17 -5.34 -10.04 17.42
CA LYS A 17 -4.13 -10.54 18.09
C LYS A 17 -3.81 -11.95 17.64
N VAL A 18 -2.53 -12.28 17.57
CA VAL A 18 -2.06 -13.65 17.35
C VAL A 18 -1.88 -14.33 18.69
N GLU A 19 -2.59 -15.44 18.91
CA GLU A 19 -2.45 -16.28 20.09
C GLU A 19 -1.42 -17.39 19.83
N VAL A 20 -0.40 -17.48 20.67
CA VAL A 20 0.63 -18.50 20.61
C VAL A 20 0.86 -19.15 21.97
N LYS A 21 1.20 -20.45 21.97
CA LYS A 21 1.71 -21.11 23.17
C LYS A 21 3.20 -20.84 23.29
N TYR A 22 3.60 -20.09 24.30
CA TYR A 22 5.00 -19.81 24.59
C TYR A 22 5.37 -20.38 25.96
N LYS A 23 6.26 -21.38 25.95
CA LYS A 23 6.55 -22.22 27.13
C LYS A 23 5.25 -22.86 27.66
N TYR A 24 4.94 -22.68 28.94
CA TYR A 24 3.76 -23.25 29.60
C TYR A 24 2.52 -22.34 29.56
N ASN A 25 2.63 -21.15 28.94
CA ASN A 25 1.59 -20.13 28.98
C ASN A 25 1.11 -19.77 27.58
N THR A 26 -0.18 -19.48 27.46
CA THR A 26 -0.74 -18.82 26.30
C THR A 26 -0.38 -17.34 26.35
N LYS A 27 0.11 -16.80 25.23
CA LYS A 27 0.36 -15.37 25.06
C LYS A 27 -0.35 -14.88 23.81
N GLU A 28 -0.83 -13.66 23.87
CA GLU A 28 -1.42 -12.95 22.76
C GLU A 28 -0.52 -11.78 22.41
N PHE A 29 -0.33 -11.55 21.11
CA PHE A 29 0.48 -10.45 20.60
C PHE A 29 -0.30 -9.68 19.55
N PHE A 30 -0.24 -8.36 19.63
CA PHE A 30 -0.66 -7.52 18.51
C PHE A 30 0.33 -7.67 17.33
N PRO A 31 -0.12 -7.44 16.08
CA PRO A 31 0.75 -7.49 14.90
C PRO A 31 2.01 -6.64 15.04
N GLU A 32 1.89 -5.43 15.58
CA GLU A 32 2.97 -4.48 15.82
C GLU A 32 4.01 -5.01 16.83
N GLU A 33 3.60 -5.77 17.86
CA GLU A 33 4.55 -6.40 18.79
C GLU A 33 5.37 -7.52 18.14
N ILE A 34 4.76 -8.24 17.19
CA ILE A 34 5.46 -9.27 16.40
C ILE A 34 6.44 -8.60 15.45
N LEU A 35 5.99 -7.55 14.75
CA LEU A 35 6.83 -6.78 13.86
C LEU A 35 7.99 -6.11 14.60
N ALA A 36 7.76 -5.56 15.80
CA ALA A 36 8.79 -4.97 16.64
C ALA A 36 9.94 -5.94 16.94
N ARG A 37 9.64 -7.22 17.14
CA ARG A 37 10.67 -8.26 17.33
C ARG A 37 11.53 -8.46 16.08
N LEU A 38 10.92 -8.44 14.91
CA LEU A 38 11.64 -8.52 13.63
C LEU A 38 12.52 -7.28 13.44
N ILE A 39 11.97 -6.09 13.66
CA ILE A 39 12.70 -4.82 13.56
C ILE A 39 13.88 -4.80 14.54
N LYS A 40 13.67 -5.22 15.79
CA LYS A 40 14.73 -5.31 16.81
C LYS A 40 15.83 -6.28 16.39
N TYR A 41 15.49 -7.44 15.83
CA TYR A 41 16.49 -8.38 15.32
C TYR A 41 17.31 -7.77 14.16
N LEU A 42 16.67 -7.04 13.25
CA LEU A 42 17.35 -6.34 12.15
C LEU A 42 18.26 -5.21 12.67
N LYS A 43 17.79 -4.46 13.68
CA LYS A 43 18.60 -3.45 14.39
C LYS A 43 19.85 -4.08 15.00
N GLU A 44 19.72 -5.17 15.73
CA GLU A 44 20.85 -5.88 16.34
C GLU A 44 21.89 -6.32 15.29
N ILE A 45 21.45 -6.82 14.12
CA ILE A 45 22.35 -7.15 13.01
C ILE A 45 23.10 -5.91 12.51
N ALA A 46 22.41 -4.78 12.33
CA ALA A 46 23.02 -3.54 11.88
C ALA A 46 24.02 -2.99 12.91
N GLU A 47 23.70 -3.04 14.20
CA GLU A 47 24.58 -2.60 15.28
C GLU A 47 25.84 -3.45 15.38
N ILE A 48 25.72 -4.77 15.20
CA ILE A 48 26.87 -5.68 15.14
C ILE A 48 27.76 -5.35 13.95
N PHE A 49 27.18 -5.10 12.78
CA PHE A 49 27.93 -4.78 11.56
C PHE A 49 28.63 -3.42 11.63
N LEU A 50 27.97 -2.41 12.18
CA LEU A 50 28.49 -1.04 12.27
C LEU A 50 29.37 -0.81 13.51
N HIS A 51 29.35 -1.72 14.48
CA HIS A 51 29.99 -1.58 15.79
C HIS A 51 29.55 -0.32 16.57
N GLN A 52 28.30 0.09 16.39
CA GLN A 52 27.69 1.26 17.04
C GLN A 52 26.18 1.06 17.23
N SER A 53 25.56 1.81 18.14
CA SER A 53 24.11 1.81 18.30
C SER A 53 23.39 2.45 17.12
N VAL A 54 22.24 1.91 16.73
CA VAL A 54 21.38 2.48 15.68
C VAL A 54 20.13 3.04 16.33
N ALA A 55 19.94 4.36 16.23
CA ALA A 55 18.79 5.06 16.80
C ALA A 55 17.72 5.39 15.75
N ASP A 56 18.14 5.74 14.54
CA ASP A 56 17.26 6.23 13.48
C ASP A 56 17.15 5.25 12.31
N ALA A 57 15.96 5.19 11.70
CA ALA A 57 15.72 4.37 10.52
C ALA A 57 14.72 5.00 9.54
N VAL A 58 14.83 4.61 8.27
CA VAL A 58 13.80 4.80 7.26
C VAL A 58 13.25 3.40 6.93
N ILE A 59 11.93 3.25 6.94
CA ILE A 59 11.27 1.97 6.64
C ILE A 59 10.45 2.10 5.36
N THR A 60 10.47 1.06 4.54
CA THR A 60 9.62 0.98 3.35
C THR A 60 8.26 0.38 3.68
N VAL A 61 7.19 0.99 3.16
CA VAL A 61 5.80 0.52 3.33
C VAL A 61 5.07 0.52 2.00
N PRO A 62 4.18 -0.46 1.74
CA PRO A 62 3.43 -0.47 0.49
C PRO A 62 2.59 0.80 0.31
N ALA A 63 2.54 1.32 -0.92
CA ALA A 63 1.83 2.57 -1.20
C ALA A 63 0.37 2.56 -0.75
N TYR A 64 -0.29 1.41 -0.89
CA TYR A 64 -1.71 1.24 -0.54
C TYR A 64 -1.98 1.11 0.98
N TYR A 65 -0.95 1.14 1.84
CA TYR A 65 -1.18 1.13 3.28
C TYR A 65 -1.93 2.39 3.70
N ASN A 66 -3.03 2.20 4.42
CA ASN A 66 -3.82 3.27 5.00
C ASN A 66 -3.09 3.88 6.22
N PHE A 67 -3.66 4.95 6.77
CA PHE A 67 -3.06 5.65 7.91
C PHE A 67 -2.83 4.73 9.12
N SER A 68 -3.84 3.95 9.52
CA SER A 68 -3.75 3.04 10.66
C SER A 68 -2.64 1.99 10.48
N GLN A 69 -2.52 1.40 9.28
CA GLN A 69 -1.49 0.43 8.97
C GLN A 69 -0.09 1.04 9.00
N ARG A 70 0.09 2.27 8.49
CA ARG A 70 1.35 3.02 8.57
C ARG A 70 1.71 3.31 10.03
N GLN A 71 0.75 3.74 10.83
CA GLN A 71 0.94 3.99 12.26
C GLN A 71 1.39 2.72 13.01
N SER A 72 0.79 1.56 12.72
CA SER A 72 1.23 0.29 13.33
C SER A 72 2.69 -0.06 13.01
N ILE A 73 3.23 0.35 11.86
CA ILE A 73 4.66 0.18 11.54
C ILE A 73 5.52 1.10 12.41
N ILE A 74 5.10 2.35 12.61
CA ILE A 74 5.78 3.33 13.46
C ILE A 74 5.77 2.84 14.91
N ASP A 75 4.62 2.39 15.41
CA ASP A 75 4.47 1.86 16.77
C ASP A 75 5.38 0.63 16.98
N ALA A 76 5.46 -0.27 16.00
CA ALA A 76 6.38 -1.40 16.03
C ALA A 76 7.85 -0.97 16.09
N ALA A 77 8.23 0.10 15.38
CA ALA A 77 9.58 0.63 15.41
C ALA A 77 9.92 1.30 16.76
N VAL A 78 8.98 2.04 17.35
CA VAL A 78 9.11 2.62 18.69
C VAL A 78 9.32 1.51 19.73
N LEU A 79 8.55 0.42 19.65
CA LEU A 79 8.74 -0.78 20.49
C LEU A 79 10.10 -1.47 20.30
N ALA A 80 10.78 -1.22 19.18
CA ALA A 80 12.11 -1.71 18.87
C ALA A 80 13.23 -0.69 19.21
N ASP A 81 12.90 0.39 19.92
CA ASP A 81 13.81 1.49 20.25
C ASP A 81 14.43 2.14 18.98
N LEU A 82 13.62 2.30 17.92
CA LEU A 82 14.00 3.03 16.71
C LEU A 82 13.11 4.26 16.50
N ASN A 83 13.74 5.37 16.16
CA ASN A 83 13.09 6.56 15.65
C ASN A 83 12.93 6.44 14.13
N ILE A 84 11.71 6.58 13.63
CA ILE A 84 11.44 6.53 12.19
C ILE A 84 11.53 7.94 11.63
N LEU A 85 12.59 8.20 10.85
CA LEU A 85 12.78 9.48 10.17
C LEU A 85 11.71 9.68 9.10
N ARG A 86 11.38 8.62 8.36
CA ARG A 86 10.31 8.63 7.35
C ARG A 86 9.90 7.21 6.97
N LEU A 87 8.63 7.06 6.61
CA LEU A 87 8.16 5.92 5.82
C LEU A 87 8.21 6.30 4.34
N ILE A 88 8.74 5.43 3.49
CA ILE A 88 8.75 5.64 2.03
C ILE A 88 8.13 4.44 1.31
N ILE A 89 7.64 4.67 0.10
CA ILE A 89 7.13 3.56 -0.72
C ILE A 89 8.29 2.88 -1.48
N PRO A 90 8.24 1.55 -1.71
CA PRO A 90 9.27 0.82 -2.43
C PRO A 90 9.61 1.40 -3.81
N SER A 91 8.61 1.86 -4.57
CA SER A 91 8.82 2.46 -5.88
C SER A 91 9.63 3.75 -5.80
N THR A 92 9.39 4.58 -4.78
CA THR A 92 10.17 5.80 -4.53
C THR A 92 11.59 5.45 -4.12
N ALA A 93 11.77 4.46 -3.25
CA ALA A 93 13.11 3.97 -2.90
C ALA A 93 13.88 3.49 -4.15
N ALA A 94 13.26 2.67 -4.99
CA ALA A 94 13.88 2.23 -6.24
C ALA A 94 14.18 3.39 -7.21
N ALA A 95 13.32 4.41 -7.28
CA ALA A 95 13.57 5.63 -8.05
C ALA A 95 14.80 6.38 -7.54
N ILE A 96 14.94 6.53 -6.22
CA ILE A 96 16.11 7.18 -5.59
C ILE A 96 17.37 6.40 -5.92
N ALA A 97 17.35 5.07 -5.77
CA ALA A 97 18.47 4.19 -6.09
C ALA A 97 18.92 4.34 -7.55
N TYR A 98 17.98 4.47 -8.48
CA TYR A 98 18.27 4.68 -9.90
C TYR A 98 18.76 6.11 -10.19
N GLY A 99 18.11 7.11 -9.58
CA GLY A 99 18.34 8.53 -9.84
C GLY A 99 19.75 9.01 -9.53
N ILE A 100 20.40 8.44 -8.50
CA ILE A 100 21.79 8.83 -8.13
C ILE A 100 22.80 8.55 -9.24
N TYR A 101 22.54 7.59 -10.12
CA TYR A 101 23.45 7.28 -11.24
C TYR A 101 23.18 8.12 -12.49
N ILE A 102 22.15 8.96 -12.49
CA ILE A 102 21.78 9.79 -13.64
C ILE A 102 22.51 11.14 -13.52
N VAL A 103 23.60 11.27 -14.29
CA VAL A 103 24.44 12.49 -14.35
C VAL A 103 23.83 13.61 -15.22
N ASP A 104 22.70 13.32 -15.86
CA ASP A 104 22.05 14.18 -16.85
C ASP A 104 20.88 14.95 -16.21
N THR A 105 20.87 16.28 -16.40
CA THR A 105 19.92 17.22 -15.79
C THR A 105 18.60 17.37 -16.56
N ALA A 106 18.44 16.67 -17.69
CA ALA A 106 17.18 16.67 -18.41
C ALA A 106 16.06 15.99 -17.60
N GLU A 107 14.87 16.61 -17.56
CA GLU A 107 13.68 16.00 -16.97
C GLU A 107 13.39 14.63 -17.61
N LYS A 108 13.31 13.58 -16.78
CA LYS A 108 13.05 12.22 -17.22
C LYS A 108 11.81 11.68 -16.54
N ASN A 109 10.88 11.17 -17.34
CA ASN A 109 9.78 10.37 -16.84
C ASN A 109 10.32 8.98 -16.50
N VAL A 110 10.52 8.70 -15.21
CA VAL A 110 10.95 7.39 -14.73
C VAL A 110 9.72 6.56 -14.39
N LEU A 111 9.48 5.50 -15.14
CA LEU A 111 8.50 4.48 -14.78
C LEU A 111 9.17 3.44 -13.89
N VAL A 112 8.92 3.50 -12.59
CA VAL A 112 9.33 2.42 -11.69
C VAL A 112 8.30 1.31 -11.75
N PHE A 113 8.69 0.20 -12.36
CA PHE A 113 7.86 -1.00 -12.42
C PHE A 113 8.27 -1.92 -11.27
N ASP A 114 7.55 -1.82 -10.15
CA ASP A 114 7.68 -2.76 -9.04
C ASP A 114 6.98 -4.07 -9.42
N PHE A 115 7.78 -5.10 -9.71
CA PHE A 115 7.27 -6.46 -9.84
C PHE A 115 6.92 -6.99 -8.44
N GLY A 116 5.74 -6.61 -7.95
CA GLY A 116 4.94 -7.57 -7.21
C GLY A 116 4.65 -8.78 -8.11
N GLY A 117 4.22 -9.92 -7.56
CA GLY A 117 4.11 -11.19 -8.30
C GLY A 117 3.11 -11.27 -9.47
N GLY A 118 2.68 -10.14 -10.03
CA GLY A 118 1.72 -10.00 -11.11
C GLY A 118 2.28 -10.05 -12.53
N THR A 119 3.58 -10.25 -12.78
CA THR A 119 4.17 -10.27 -14.13
C THR A 119 4.98 -11.54 -14.43
N LEU A 120 4.58 -12.66 -13.83
CA LEU A 120 5.06 -14.01 -14.17
C LEU A 120 4.11 -14.70 -15.14
N ASN A 121 4.38 -14.57 -16.43
CA ASN A 121 3.51 -15.13 -17.46
C ASN A 121 4.23 -16.04 -18.47
N VAL A 122 5.55 -16.22 -18.34
CA VAL A 122 6.33 -17.00 -19.32
C VAL A 122 6.44 -18.47 -18.90
N SER A 123 6.74 -18.74 -17.63
CA SER A 123 6.93 -20.10 -17.09
C SER A 123 5.62 -20.90 -16.92
N GLU A 124 4.49 -20.26 -16.68
CA GLU A 124 3.19 -20.96 -16.59
C GLU A 124 2.77 -21.61 -17.92
N VAL A 125 3.03 -20.94 -19.05
CA VAL A 125 2.59 -21.40 -20.38
C VAL A 125 3.37 -22.65 -20.81
N GLU A 126 4.68 -22.67 -20.60
CA GLU A 126 5.53 -23.83 -20.93
C GLU A 126 5.15 -25.06 -20.10
N ILE A 127 4.87 -24.88 -18.82
CA ILE A 127 4.55 -25.98 -17.91
C ILE A 127 3.13 -26.50 -18.14
N LEU A 128 2.16 -25.63 -18.41
CA LEU A 128 0.81 -26.05 -18.78
C LEU A 128 0.75 -26.68 -20.16
N ASN A 129 1.61 -26.27 -21.10
CA ASN A 129 1.85 -27.02 -22.34
C ASN A 129 2.38 -28.43 -22.01
N GLY A 130 3.36 -28.58 -21.12
CA GLY A 130 3.82 -29.90 -20.68
C GLY A 130 2.75 -30.74 -19.96
N VAL A 131 1.77 -30.13 -19.28
CA VAL A 131 0.59 -30.83 -18.74
C VAL A 131 -0.34 -31.29 -19.86
N TYR A 132 -0.59 -30.41 -20.84
CA TYR A 132 -1.41 -30.72 -22.02
C TYR A 132 -0.79 -31.86 -22.85
N GLU A 133 0.52 -31.79 -23.11
CA GLU A 133 1.30 -32.81 -23.82
C GLU A 133 1.25 -34.16 -23.10
N ARG A 134 1.39 -34.20 -21.77
CA ARG A 134 1.26 -35.46 -21.02
C ARG A 134 -0.16 -36.05 -21.06
N LYS A 135 -1.19 -35.21 -21.04
CA LYS A 135 -2.60 -35.65 -21.04
C LYS A 135 -3.09 -36.08 -22.42
N HIS A 136 -2.61 -35.43 -23.48
CA HIS A 136 -3.16 -35.55 -24.82
C HIS A 136 -2.13 -36.02 -25.87
N HIS A 137 -0.88 -36.22 -25.47
CA HIS A 137 0.24 -36.61 -26.33
C HIS A 137 0.46 -35.66 -27.53
N LYS A 138 0.19 -34.37 -27.32
CA LYS A 138 0.30 -33.30 -28.33
C LYS A 138 1.02 -32.08 -27.76
N ASP A 139 2.04 -31.61 -28.47
CA ASP A 139 2.76 -30.38 -28.15
C ASP A 139 2.14 -29.19 -28.90
N ILE A 140 1.80 -28.13 -28.18
CA ILE A 140 1.20 -26.91 -28.76
C ILE A 140 2.22 -25.79 -28.95
N THR A 141 3.52 -26.01 -28.69
CA THR A 141 4.59 -24.99 -28.79
C THR A 141 4.67 -24.33 -30.16
N LEU A 142 4.30 -25.06 -31.23
CA LEU A 142 4.34 -24.56 -32.59
C LEU A 142 3.04 -23.85 -33.03
N ASP A 143 1.97 -23.92 -32.23
CA ASP A 143 0.69 -23.28 -32.54
C ASP A 143 0.54 -21.97 -31.75
N SER A 144 0.79 -20.86 -32.44
CA SER A 144 0.71 -19.51 -31.85
C SER A 144 -0.71 -19.15 -31.37
N GLY A 145 -1.75 -19.72 -31.96
CA GLY A 145 -3.15 -19.50 -31.57
C GLY A 145 -3.51 -20.25 -30.27
N ALA A 146 -3.07 -21.50 -30.14
CA ALA A 146 -3.20 -22.30 -28.93
C ALA A 146 -2.40 -21.68 -27.78
N LEU A 147 -1.16 -21.26 -28.02
CA LEU A 147 -0.33 -20.56 -27.03
C LEU A 147 -0.96 -19.22 -26.59
N CYS A 148 -1.55 -18.46 -27.51
CA CYS A 148 -2.23 -17.21 -27.17
C CYS A 148 -3.45 -17.44 -26.26
N ARG A 149 -4.25 -18.47 -26.56
CA ARG A 149 -5.40 -18.88 -25.73
C ARG A 149 -4.94 -19.37 -24.35
N LEU A 150 -3.89 -20.20 -24.30
CA LEU A 150 -3.31 -20.66 -23.05
C LEU A 150 -2.78 -19.50 -22.20
N ARG A 151 -2.00 -18.59 -22.79
CA ARG A 151 -1.49 -17.39 -22.11
C ARG A 151 -2.62 -16.53 -21.53
N THR A 152 -3.68 -16.29 -22.31
CA THR A 152 -4.83 -15.51 -21.85
C THR A 152 -5.53 -16.16 -20.65
N ALA A 153 -5.61 -17.49 -20.63
CA ALA A 153 -6.17 -18.24 -19.51
C ALA A 153 -5.24 -18.21 -18.29
N CYS A 154 -3.92 -18.30 -18.48
CA CYS A 154 -2.92 -18.12 -17.43
C CYS A 154 -3.01 -16.74 -16.78
N GLU A 155 -3.11 -15.65 -17.56
CA GLU A 155 -3.30 -14.29 -16.99
C GLU A 155 -4.52 -14.22 -16.05
N ARG A 156 -5.64 -14.81 -16.49
CA ARG A 156 -6.88 -14.83 -15.71
C ARG A 156 -6.69 -15.67 -14.45
N ALA A 157 -6.04 -16.82 -14.57
CA ALA A 157 -5.74 -17.69 -13.44
C ALA A 157 -4.84 -17.00 -12.42
N LYS A 158 -3.74 -16.39 -12.85
CA LYS A 158 -2.84 -15.59 -12.01
C LYS A 158 -3.58 -14.50 -11.23
N ARG A 159 -4.42 -13.69 -11.90
CA ARG A 159 -5.25 -12.66 -11.22
C ARG A 159 -6.17 -13.26 -10.15
N ARG A 160 -6.74 -14.43 -10.42
CA ARG A 160 -7.58 -15.16 -9.45
C ARG A 160 -6.75 -15.74 -8.31
N LEU A 161 -5.58 -16.28 -8.60
CA LEU A 161 -4.65 -16.82 -7.60
C LEU A 161 -4.09 -15.75 -6.67
N SER A 162 -4.05 -14.47 -7.09
CA SER A 162 -3.75 -13.35 -6.21
C SER A 162 -4.73 -13.25 -5.03
N TYR A 163 -5.98 -13.73 -5.20
CA TYR A 163 -7.02 -13.66 -4.16
C TYR A 163 -7.39 -15.03 -3.58
N PHE A 164 -7.58 -16.03 -4.44
CA PHE A 164 -8.00 -17.39 -4.08
C PHE A 164 -6.82 -18.37 -3.98
N ALA A 165 -6.95 -19.41 -3.14
CA ALA A 165 -5.92 -20.44 -2.98
C ALA A 165 -5.82 -21.42 -4.17
N GLN A 166 -6.85 -21.46 -5.02
CA GLN A 166 -6.95 -22.31 -6.20
C GLN A 166 -7.87 -21.65 -7.23
N THR A 167 -7.61 -21.92 -8.51
CA THR A 167 -8.49 -21.56 -9.61
C THR A 167 -8.46 -22.64 -10.69
N ASN A 168 -9.51 -22.69 -11.50
CA ASN A 168 -9.54 -23.54 -12.69
C ASN A 168 -9.07 -22.75 -13.92
N ILE A 169 -8.42 -23.47 -14.82
CA ILE A 169 -8.07 -23.07 -16.18
C ILE A 169 -8.91 -23.93 -17.09
N GLU A 170 -9.78 -23.27 -17.84
CA GLU A 170 -10.78 -23.90 -18.71
C GLU A 170 -10.69 -23.21 -20.07
N ILE A 171 -10.35 -23.98 -21.10
CA ILE A 171 -10.17 -23.49 -22.46
C ILE A 171 -10.81 -24.48 -23.43
N ASP A 172 -11.92 -24.07 -24.04
CA ASP A 172 -12.59 -24.87 -25.05
C ASP A 172 -11.74 -24.92 -26.33
N SER A 173 -11.61 -26.12 -26.88
CA SER A 173 -10.90 -26.44 -28.12
C SER A 173 -9.49 -25.86 -28.20
N LEU A 174 -8.71 -25.95 -27.12
CA LEU A 174 -7.36 -25.38 -27.00
C LEU A 174 -6.44 -25.73 -28.19
N PHE A 175 -6.45 -26.98 -28.65
CA PHE A 175 -5.68 -27.40 -29.82
C PHE A 175 -6.32 -28.64 -30.46
N GLU A 176 -6.40 -28.67 -31.80
CA GLU A 176 -7.01 -29.76 -32.59
C GLU A 176 -8.40 -30.23 -32.09
N GLY A 177 -9.24 -29.30 -31.65
CA GLY A 177 -10.59 -29.59 -31.15
C GLY A 177 -10.64 -30.25 -29.77
N ILE A 178 -9.51 -30.32 -29.06
CA ILE A 178 -9.42 -30.86 -27.71
C ILE A 178 -9.52 -29.73 -26.69
N ASP A 179 -10.50 -29.83 -25.79
CA ASP A 179 -10.67 -28.92 -24.67
C ASP A 179 -9.58 -29.14 -23.60
N PHE A 180 -9.23 -28.07 -22.88
CA PHE A 180 -8.26 -28.15 -21.78
C PHE A 180 -8.88 -27.67 -20.48
N TYR A 181 -8.95 -28.61 -19.53
CA TYR A 181 -9.42 -28.35 -18.16
C TYR A 181 -8.36 -28.81 -17.15
N THR A 182 -7.95 -27.88 -16.29
CA THR A 182 -7.06 -28.18 -15.18
C THR A 182 -7.26 -27.19 -14.03
N ALA A 183 -6.94 -27.61 -12.81
CA ALA A 183 -6.85 -26.70 -11.68
C ALA A 183 -5.39 -26.34 -11.40
N ILE A 184 -5.16 -25.11 -10.94
CA ILE A 184 -3.88 -24.65 -10.43
C ILE A 184 -4.09 -24.06 -9.03
N THR A 185 -3.22 -24.42 -8.10
CA THR A 185 -3.21 -23.86 -6.74
C THR A 185 -2.20 -22.73 -6.65
N ARG A 186 -2.40 -21.81 -5.70
CA ARG A 186 -1.45 -20.74 -5.42
C ARG A 186 -0.07 -21.30 -5.06
N ALA A 187 -0.03 -22.31 -4.19
CA ALA A 187 1.22 -22.96 -3.81
C ALA A 187 1.97 -23.55 -5.01
N ARG A 188 1.24 -24.14 -5.97
CA ARG A 188 1.85 -24.65 -7.20
C ARG A 188 2.35 -23.50 -8.07
N PHE A 189 1.56 -22.45 -8.26
CA PHE A 189 2.00 -21.26 -9.00
C PHE A 189 3.27 -20.64 -8.39
N GLU A 190 3.32 -20.53 -7.06
CA GLU A 190 4.48 -20.01 -6.33
C GLU A 190 5.73 -20.86 -6.55
N GLU A 191 5.59 -22.19 -6.48
CA GLU A 191 6.66 -23.15 -6.79
C GLU A 191 7.15 -23.02 -8.24
N LEU A 192 6.24 -22.91 -9.21
CA LEU A 192 6.54 -22.82 -10.64
C LEU A 192 7.25 -21.51 -11.04
N SER A 193 7.17 -20.52 -10.17
CA SER A 193 7.65 -19.17 -10.37
C SER A 193 8.83 -18.85 -9.46
N ALA A 194 9.27 -19.80 -8.63
CA ALA A 194 10.17 -19.57 -7.50
C ALA A 194 11.56 -19.08 -7.92
N ASP A 195 12.05 -19.51 -9.08
CA ASP A 195 13.32 -19.09 -9.69
C ASP A 195 13.26 -17.64 -10.17
N ILE A 196 12.24 -17.30 -10.95
CA ILE A 196 12.00 -15.94 -11.43
C ILE A 196 11.71 -15.00 -10.25
N PHE A 197 10.93 -15.47 -9.26
CA PHE A 197 10.68 -14.74 -8.03
C PHE A 197 11.97 -14.44 -7.29
N ARG A 198 12.88 -15.40 -7.16
CA ARG A 198 14.13 -15.21 -6.43
C ARG A 198 15.00 -14.14 -7.09
N ASP A 199 15.19 -14.21 -8.40
CA ASP A 199 16.06 -13.28 -9.11
C ASP A 199 15.47 -11.86 -9.16
N ILE A 200 14.15 -11.75 -9.35
CA ILE A 200 13.45 -10.45 -9.36
C ILE A 200 13.41 -9.83 -7.96
N ILE A 201 13.05 -10.62 -6.93
CA ILE A 201 12.94 -10.14 -5.55
C ILE A 201 14.31 -9.72 -5.02
N ASP A 202 15.39 -10.44 -5.35
CA ASP A 202 16.72 -10.05 -4.92
C ASP A 202 17.17 -8.73 -5.56
N CYS A 203 16.89 -8.53 -6.85
CA CYS A 203 17.28 -7.30 -7.55
C CYS A 203 16.46 -6.09 -7.10
N ILE A 204 15.13 -6.23 -6.99
CA ILE A 204 14.23 -5.18 -6.51
C ILE A 204 14.49 -4.90 -5.04
N GLY A 205 14.63 -5.94 -4.22
CA GLY A 205 14.95 -5.80 -2.80
C GLY A 205 16.23 -5.01 -2.58
N LYS A 206 17.30 -5.29 -3.35
CA LYS A 206 18.54 -4.51 -3.28
C LYS A 206 18.34 -3.05 -3.70
N ALA A 207 17.61 -2.77 -4.77
CA ALA A 207 17.34 -1.40 -5.21
C ALA A 207 16.53 -0.62 -4.17
N VAL A 208 15.49 -1.24 -3.62
CA VAL A 208 14.65 -0.66 -2.56
C VAL A 208 15.49 -0.38 -1.31
N VAL A 209 16.27 -1.35 -0.83
CA VAL A 209 17.14 -1.16 0.34
C VAL A 209 18.16 -0.06 0.09
N TYR A 210 18.83 -0.07 -1.07
CA TYR A 210 19.82 0.95 -1.42
C TYR A 210 19.23 2.35 -1.44
N GLY A 211 18.09 2.54 -2.12
CA GLY A 211 17.39 3.82 -2.17
C GLY A 211 16.86 4.28 -0.81
N THR A 212 16.41 3.34 0.03
CA THR A 212 15.98 3.62 1.41
C THR A 212 17.16 4.10 2.26
N SER A 213 18.32 3.46 2.13
CA SER A 213 19.54 3.87 2.84
C SER A 213 20.03 5.24 2.39
N LEU A 214 20.00 5.53 1.08
CA LEU A 214 20.33 6.85 0.53
C LEU A 214 19.37 7.93 1.05
N PHE A 215 18.08 7.62 1.12
CA PHE A 215 17.09 8.52 1.69
C PHE A 215 17.28 8.72 3.19
N GLY A 216 17.70 7.69 3.93
CA GLY A 216 18.11 7.85 5.32
C GLY A 216 19.31 8.79 5.46
N ALA A 217 20.32 8.67 4.59
CA ALA A 217 21.47 9.57 4.57
C ALA A 217 21.07 11.02 4.26
N LEU A 218 20.11 11.23 3.34
CA LEU A 218 19.53 12.55 3.03
C LEU A 218 18.92 13.25 4.24
N LEU A 219 18.22 12.48 5.08
CA LEU A 219 17.54 12.98 6.28
C LEU A 219 18.48 13.12 7.49
N SER A 220 19.66 12.51 7.42
CA SER A 220 20.68 12.58 8.48
C SER A 220 21.56 13.83 8.36
N ASP A 221 22.26 14.17 9.44
CA ASP A 221 23.22 15.29 9.46
C ASP A 221 24.51 15.01 8.66
N HIS A 222 24.69 13.80 8.12
CA HIS A 222 25.88 13.38 7.38
C HIS A 222 25.66 13.43 5.87
N LYS A 223 25.56 14.65 5.32
CA LYS A 223 25.32 14.87 3.89
C LYS A 223 26.62 14.83 3.09
N SER A 224 26.55 14.24 1.90
CA SER A 224 27.59 14.29 0.87
C SER A 224 27.13 15.24 -0.24
N GLU A 225 28.04 15.97 -0.87
CA GLU A 225 27.76 16.89 -2.00
C GLU A 225 26.92 16.23 -3.11
N VAL A 226 27.09 14.91 -3.35
CA VAL A 226 26.34 14.15 -4.37
C VAL A 226 24.85 14.03 -4.05
N ILE A 227 24.49 14.17 -2.78
CA ILE A 227 23.17 13.85 -2.25
C ILE A 227 22.42 15.14 -1.85
N GLU A 228 23.10 16.27 -1.66
CA GLU A 228 22.46 17.54 -1.23
C GLU A 228 21.44 18.11 -2.22
N ASP A 229 21.61 17.87 -3.52
CA ASP A 229 20.72 18.40 -4.58
C ASP A 229 19.48 17.53 -4.83
N PHE A 230 19.25 16.47 -4.04
CA PHE A 230 18.12 15.57 -4.26
C PHE A 230 16.81 16.11 -3.65
N LEU A 231 15.92 16.62 -4.50
CA LEU A 231 14.55 16.99 -4.12
C LEU A 231 13.58 15.84 -4.40
N LEU A 232 13.01 15.25 -3.36
CA LEU A 232 11.92 14.28 -3.49
C LEU A 232 10.56 14.96 -3.36
N LEU A 233 9.79 14.98 -4.44
CA LEU A 233 8.37 15.34 -4.42
C LEU A 233 7.54 14.05 -4.30
N ASP A 234 6.85 13.90 -3.18
CA ASP A 234 6.02 12.73 -2.90
C ASP A 234 4.57 12.96 -3.34
N ILE A 235 3.77 11.89 -3.40
CA ILE A 235 2.36 11.95 -3.79
C ILE A 235 1.47 11.14 -2.84
N THR A 236 0.21 11.56 -2.70
CA THR A 236 -0.78 10.80 -1.93
C THR A 236 -1.13 9.48 -2.64
N PRO A 237 -1.14 8.33 -1.96
CA PRO A 237 -1.47 7.06 -2.61
C PRO A 237 -2.98 6.87 -2.82
N ILE A 238 -3.79 7.56 -2.01
CA ILE A 238 -5.25 7.44 -1.95
C ILE A 238 -5.87 8.79 -1.60
N SER A 239 -7.12 9.00 -2.00
CA SER A 239 -7.82 10.26 -1.77
C SER A 239 -8.28 10.41 -0.32
N PHE A 240 -8.24 11.65 0.16
CA PHE A 240 -8.84 12.10 1.41
C PHE A 240 -9.99 13.05 1.12
N GLY A 241 -11.02 13.00 1.94
CA GLY A 241 -12.21 13.82 1.73
C GLY A 241 -13.23 13.68 2.83
N ILE A 242 -14.45 14.12 2.53
CA ILE A 242 -15.55 14.22 3.51
C ILE A 242 -16.85 13.62 2.98
N GLU A 243 -17.74 13.25 3.90
CA GLU A 243 -19.11 12.90 3.55
C GLU A 243 -19.94 14.14 3.21
N ALA A 244 -20.54 14.17 2.02
CA ALA A 244 -21.50 15.18 1.61
C ALA A 244 -22.95 14.74 1.85
N ALA A 245 -23.89 15.66 1.70
CA ALA A 245 -25.32 15.37 1.79
C ALA A 245 -25.71 14.22 0.83
N GLY A 246 -26.41 13.22 1.35
CA GLY A 246 -26.74 12.00 0.60
C GLY A 246 -25.76 10.84 0.80
N GLY A 247 -24.72 11.01 1.61
CA GLY A 247 -23.78 9.93 1.97
C GLY A 247 -22.68 9.66 0.94
N THR A 248 -22.50 10.57 -0.02
CA THR A 248 -21.45 10.48 -1.05
C THR A 248 -20.12 11.03 -0.54
N MET A 249 -19.02 10.43 -0.98
CA MET A 249 -17.67 10.90 -0.71
C MET A 249 -17.31 12.08 -1.62
N THR A 250 -16.90 13.20 -1.03
CA THR A 250 -16.32 14.34 -1.75
C THR A 250 -14.81 14.35 -1.53
N PRO A 251 -13.99 13.97 -2.53
CA PRO A 251 -12.53 14.00 -2.40
C PRO A 251 -12.02 15.46 -2.41
N ILE A 252 -11.23 15.81 -1.40
CA ILE A 252 -10.61 17.14 -1.23
C ILE A 252 -9.14 17.07 -1.66
N VAL A 253 -8.37 16.14 -1.09
CA VAL A 253 -7.03 15.81 -1.57
C VAL A 253 -7.13 14.52 -2.37
N LYS A 254 -7.05 14.62 -3.69
CA LYS A 254 -7.16 13.45 -4.59
C LYS A 254 -5.91 12.58 -4.48
N ARG A 255 -6.04 11.29 -4.80
CA ARG A 255 -4.89 10.42 -5.04
C ARG A 255 -3.94 11.03 -6.07
N ASN A 256 -2.67 10.73 -5.91
CA ASN A 256 -1.53 11.24 -6.65
C ASN A 256 -1.31 12.76 -6.54
N ALA A 257 -1.95 13.43 -5.58
CA ALA A 257 -1.66 14.85 -5.32
C ALA A 257 -0.27 14.98 -4.70
N THR A 258 0.52 15.95 -5.16
CA THR A 258 1.86 16.24 -4.60
C THR A 258 1.75 16.64 -3.13
N VAL A 259 2.71 16.18 -2.32
CA VAL A 259 2.80 16.45 -0.89
C VAL A 259 4.12 17.20 -0.60
N PRO A 260 4.10 18.27 0.23
CA PRO A 260 2.99 18.76 1.06
C PRO A 260 1.93 19.51 0.24
N THR A 261 0.68 19.49 0.72
CA THR A 261 -0.44 20.19 0.06
C THR A 261 -1.45 20.76 1.05
N LYS A 262 -2.07 21.88 0.66
CA LYS A 262 -3.17 22.52 1.35
C LYS A 262 -4.31 22.74 0.37
N THR A 263 -5.45 22.10 0.63
CA THR A 263 -6.66 22.20 -0.21
C THR A 263 -7.86 22.47 0.67
N SER A 264 -8.85 23.21 0.19
CA SER A 264 -10.08 23.48 0.94
C SER A 264 -11.33 23.24 0.11
N VAL A 265 -12.45 23.06 0.80
CA VAL A 265 -13.79 23.00 0.22
C VAL A 265 -14.74 23.82 1.07
N ILE A 266 -15.70 24.48 0.43
CA ILE A 266 -16.73 25.24 1.13
C ILE A 266 -17.99 24.39 1.25
N LEU A 267 -18.40 24.14 2.48
CA LEU A 267 -19.66 23.50 2.86
C LEU A 267 -20.71 24.53 3.24
N THR A 268 -21.96 24.06 3.31
CA THR A 268 -23.10 24.85 3.77
C THR A 268 -24.12 23.97 4.50
N THR A 269 -25.05 24.60 5.20
CA THR A 269 -26.08 23.90 5.98
C THR A 269 -27.18 23.32 5.08
N SER A 270 -27.75 22.20 5.51
CA SER A 270 -28.84 21.52 4.79
C SER A 270 -30.22 21.82 5.37
N ILE A 271 -30.29 22.58 6.47
CA ILE A 271 -31.51 22.91 7.21
C ILE A 271 -31.43 24.39 7.64
N ASP A 272 -32.58 25.07 7.64
CA ASP A 272 -32.70 26.43 8.16
C ASP A 272 -32.31 26.48 9.65
N ASN A 273 -31.52 27.50 10.02
CA ASN A 273 -31.04 27.73 11.39
C ASN A 273 -30.32 26.53 12.02
N GLN A 274 -29.63 25.72 11.20
CA GLN A 274 -28.77 24.64 11.69
C GLN A 274 -27.59 25.24 12.49
N GLU A 275 -27.50 24.89 13.79
CA GLU A 275 -26.47 25.42 14.71
C GLU A 275 -25.14 24.63 14.65
N ASN A 276 -25.22 23.33 14.35
CA ASN A 276 -24.06 22.43 14.36
C ASN A 276 -23.96 21.63 13.06
N ALA A 277 -22.75 21.36 12.58
CA ALA A 277 -22.48 20.49 11.44
C ALA A 277 -21.45 19.42 11.81
N THR A 278 -21.78 18.14 11.60
CA THR A 278 -20.83 17.04 11.77
C THR A 278 -20.00 16.88 10.50
N ILE A 279 -18.69 17.05 10.61
CA ILE A 279 -17.73 16.79 9.53
C ILE A 279 -17.12 15.42 9.78
N LYS A 280 -17.30 14.50 8.82
CA LYS A 280 -16.69 13.17 8.85
C LYS A 280 -15.62 13.08 7.77
N VAL A 281 -14.41 12.72 8.17
CA VAL A 281 -13.22 12.66 7.32
C VAL A 281 -12.97 11.21 6.92
N TYR A 282 -12.77 10.98 5.63
CA TYR A 282 -12.62 9.66 5.04
C TYR A 282 -11.35 9.54 4.19
N GLN A 283 -10.86 8.32 4.07
CA GLN A 283 -9.82 7.90 3.14
C GLN A 283 -10.39 6.81 2.22
N GLY A 284 -10.34 7.00 0.90
CA GLY A 284 -10.82 6.01 -0.05
C GLY A 284 -11.20 6.54 -1.43
N GLU A 285 -11.53 5.60 -2.33
CA GLU A 285 -11.86 5.87 -3.75
C GLU A 285 -13.31 5.48 -4.11
N SER A 286 -14.08 4.93 -3.15
CA SER A 286 -15.48 4.58 -3.37
C SER A 286 -16.33 5.85 -3.44
N GLU A 287 -17.35 5.84 -4.30
CA GLU A 287 -18.29 6.97 -4.45
C GLU A 287 -19.11 7.22 -3.17
N MET A 288 -19.48 6.16 -2.46
CA MET A 288 -20.23 6.23 -1.21
C MET A 288 -19.28 6.32 -0.01
N ALA A 289 -19.49 7.28 0.89
CA ALA A 289 -18.63 7.49 2.05
C ALA A 289 -18.57 6.27 2.98
N LYS A 290 -19.68 5.56 3.15
CA LYS A 290 -19.77 4.32 3.96
C LYS A 290 -18.86 3.19 3.47
N ASP A 291 -18.49 3.21 2.20
CA ASP A 291 -17.65 2.19 1.55
C ASP A 291 -16.16 2.63 1.50
N ASN A 292 -15.84 3.74 2.18
CA ASN A 292 -14.49 4.24 2.43
C ASN A 292 -14.14 4.11 3.92
N TYR A 293 -12.87 4.30 4.25
CA TYR A 293 -12.40 4.23 5.63
C TYR A 293 -12.64 5.55 6.35
N LEU A 294 -13.47 5.54 7.40
CA LEU A 294 -13.65 6.70 8.27
C LEU A 294 -12.38 6.91 9.09
N LEU A 295 -11.74 8.05 8.93
CA LEU A 295 -10.55 8.43 9.70
C LEU A 295 -10.96 9.08 11.02
N ASP A 296 -11.80 10.11 10.96
CA ASP A 296 -12.23 10.86 12.14
C ASP A 296 -13.56 11.59 11.89
N LYS A 297 -14.16 12.12 12.95
CA LYS A 297 -15.32 13.01 12.91
C LYS A 297 -15.22 14.09 13.97
N PHE A 298 -15.64 15.30 13.63
CA PHE A 298 -15.75 16.41 14.57
C PHE A 298 -17.02 17.22 14.31
N GLU A 299 -17.46 17.95 15.33
CA GLU A 299 -18.61 18.86 15.24
C GLU A 299 -18.10 20.30 15.09
N PHE A 300 -18.61 20.98 14.07
CA PHE A 300 -18.47 22.43 13.93
C PHE A 300 -19.73 23.08 14.51
N CYS A 301 -19.56 23.82 15.60
CA CYS A 301 -20.65 24.39 16.39
C CYS A 301 -20.78 25.89 16.16
N ASP A 302 -21.80 26.48 16.78
CA ASP A 302 -22.01 27.93 16.81
C ASP A 302 -22.21 28.56 15.43
N ILE A 303 -22.83 27.82 14.50
CA ILE A 303 -23.24 28.35 13.19
C ILE A 303 -24.34 29.39 13.41
N PRO A 304 -24.17 30.64 12.95
CA PRO A 304 -25.20 31.66 13.11
C PRO A 304 -26.53 31.24 12.44
N PRO A 305 -27.69 31.50 13.07
CA PRO A 305 -28.99 31.22 12.47
C PRO A 305 -29.14 31.91 11.11
N ALA A 306 -29.27 31.10 10.05
CA ALA A 306 -29.42 31.55 8.68
C ALA A 306 -30.25 30.54 7.87
N PRO A 307 -30.86 30.95 6.74
CA PRO A 307 -31.51 30.02 5.81
C PRO A 307 -30.54 28.93 5.33
N GLN A 308 -31.06 27.75 5.01
CA GLN A 308 -30.28 26.66 4.43
C GLN A 308 -29.48 27.14 3.21
N GLY A 309 -28.25 26.66 3.05
CA GLY A 309 -27.39 27.07 1.93
C GLY A 309 -26.70 28.43 2.08
N ALA A 310 -27.02 29.22 3.12
CA ALA A 310 -26.40 30.53 3.36
C ALA A 310 -25.04 30.47 4.08
N PRO A 311 -24.86 29.67 5.16
CA PRO A 311 -23.56 29.55 5.84
C PRO A 311 -22.46 29.04 4.91
N ARG A 312 -21.22 29.51 5.13
CA ARG A 312 -20.06 29.17 4.30
C ARG A 312 -18.93 28.66 5.19
N ILE A 313 -18.91 27.35 5.42
CA ILE A 313 -17.93 26.69 6.28
C ILE A 313 -16.80 26.19 5.37
N GLU A 314 -15.63 26.83 5.42
CA GLU A 314 -14.44 26.34 4.71
C GLU A 314 -13.80 25.22 5.52
N VAL A 315 -13.76 24.02 4.97
CA VAL A 315 -13.01 22.89 5.53
C VAL A 315 -11.69 22.80 4.80
N ILE A 316 -10.59 22.85 5.56
CA ILE A 316 -9.22 22.91 5.07
C ILE A 316 -8.51 21.60 5.42
N PHE A 317 -7.88 21.00 4.42
CA PHE A 317 -7.05 19.81 4.53
C PHE A 317 -5.60 20.23 4.30
N GLU A 318 -4.77 20.06 5.32
CA GLU A 318 -3.32 20.27 5.27
C GLU A 318 -2.64 18.92 5.44
N LEU A 319 -1.94 18.47 4.41
CA LEU A 319 -1.20 17.22 4.41
C LEU A 319 0.29 17.52 4.26
N ASP A 320 1.08 17.10 5.24
CA ASP A 320 2.54 17.27 5.21
C ASP A 320 3.28 16.08 4.60
N VAL A 321 4.60 16.21 4.47
CA VAL A 321 5.50 15.18 3.88
C VAL A 321 5.60 13.88 4.68
N TYR A 322 4.99 13.82 5.86
CA TYR A 322 4.96 12.65 6.75
C TYR A 322 3.58 11.98 6.76
N ASP A 323 2.71 12.33 5.80
CA ASP A 323 1.30 11.90 5.74
C ASP A 323 0.48 12.32 6.98
N HIS A 324 0.89 13.36 7.70
CA HIS A 324 0.09 13.92 8.77
C HIS A 324 -0.98 14.84 8.18
N LEU A 325 -2.23 14.39 8.26
CA LEU A 325 -3.39 15.14 7.82
C LEU A 325 -3.96 15.95 8.98
N VAL A 326 -3.94 17.26 8.85
CA VAL A 326 -4.67 18.19 9.72
C VAL A 326 -5.90 18.68 8.98
N VAL A 327 -7.07 18.49 9.60
CA VAL A 327 -8.34 19.00 9.08
C VAL A 327 -8.87 20.06 10.02
N THR A 328 -9.12 21.25 9.48
CA THR A 328 -9.74 22.37 10.21
C THR A 328 -10.98 22.84 9.49
N ALA A 329 -11.87 23.53 10.20
CA ALA A 329 -13.04 24.18 9.63
C ALA A 329 -13.06 25.64 10.08
N GLN A 330 -13.51 26.54 9.20
CA GLN A 330 -13.66 27.96 9.52
C GLN A 330 -14.94 28.50 8.88
N ASP A 331 -15.78 29.19 9.65
CA ASP A 331 -16.88 29.97 9.07
C ASP A 331 -16.34 31.25 8.43
N LYS A 332 -16.49 31.37 7.11
CA LYS A 332 -16.02 32.53 6.33
C LYS A 332 -16.73 33.84 6.66
N LEU A 333 -17.87 33.80 7.34
CA LEU A 333 -18.62 35.01 7.70
C LEU A 333 -18.25 35.54 9.08
N THR A 334 -17.92 34.64 10.01
CA THR A 334 -17.67 34.99 11.42
C THR A 334 -16.21 34.82 11.84
N ASP A 335 -15.38 34.24 10.97
CA ASP A 335 -14.02 33.80 11.27
C ASP A 335 -13.93 32.81 12.45
N ASN A 336 -15.04 32.15 12.81
CA ASN A 336 -15.10 31.12 13.84
C ASN A 336 -14.42 29.82 13.38
N TRP A 337 -13.69 29.14 14.27
CA TRP A 337 -12.92 27.92 14.00
C TRP A 337 -13.44 26.74 14.83
#